data_AF-A0A926GYP1-F1
#
_entry.id   AF-A0A926GYP1-F1
#
_cell.length_a   1.000
_cell.length_b   1.000
_cell.length_c   1.000
_cell.angle_alpha   90.00
_cell.angle_beta   90.00
_cell.angle_gamma   90.00
#
_symmetry.space_group_name_H-M   'P 1'
#
loop_
_entity.id
_entity.type
_entity.pdbx_description
1 polymer ?
#
loop_
_entity_poly.entity_id
_entity_poly.type
_entity_poly.pdbx_seq_one_letter_code
_entity_poly.pdbx_strand_id
1 'polypeptide(L)' 'QIRPQLTEADRGRFVTVNTDNGEFEIDDDDLAGSLRAQERFGMDAPLFLIRAGFRAAYSMGVSDEDSRLENW' A
#
# COMPACT_ATOMS: atom_id res chain seq x y z
N GLN A 1 -9.45 4.86 -18.74
CA GLN A 1 -10.61 4.83 -17.83
C GLN A 1 -10.12 4.37 -16.46
N ILE A 2 -10.05 5.25 -15.46
CA ILE A 2 -9.61 4.87 -14.10
C ILE A 2 -10.81 4.26 -13.39
N ARG A 3 -10.86 2.94 -13.29
CA ARG A 3 -11.92 2.23 -12.55
C ARG A 3 -11.65 2.38 -11.05
N PRO A 4 -12.64 2.73 -10.22
CA PRO A 4 -12.48 2.59 -8.78
C PRO A 4 -12.52 1.08 -8.47
N GLN A 5 -11.35 0.48 -8.29
CA GLN A 5 -11.21 -0.93 -7.91
C GLN A 5 -11.08 -1.10 -6.38
N LEU A 6 -10.85 0.01 -5.66
CA LEU A 6 -10.76 0.03 -4.20
C LEU A 6 -12.14 0.32 -3.61
N THR A 7 -12.46 -0.41 -2.55
CA THR A 7 -13.66 -0.23 -1.73
C THR A 7 -13.32 0.48 -0.42
N GLU A 8 -14.33 0.87 0.35
CA GLU A 8 -14.09 1.44 1.70
C GLU A 8 -13.39 0.44 2.63
N ALA A 9 -13.58 -0.87 2.41
CA ALA A 9 -12.92 -1.91 3.18
C ALA A 9 -11.39 -1.95 2.93
N ASP A 10 -10.92 -1.34 1.85
CA ASP A 10 -9.50 -1.28 1.51
C ASP A 10 -8.79 -0.08 2.13
N ARG A 11 -9.52 0.82 2.80
CA ARG A 11 -8.95 2.02 3.41
C ARG A 11 -7.84 1.66 4.41
N GLY A 12 -6.66 2.25 4.21
CA GLY A 12 -5.48 2.01 5.04
C GLY A 12 -4.57 0.88 4.58
N ARG A 13 -4.99 0.09 3.59
CA ARG A 13 -4.15 -0.94 2.96
C ARG A 13 -3.16 -0.30 1.97
N PHE A 14 -2.04 -0.98 1.74
CA PHE A 14 -1.05 -0.59 0.76
C PHE A 14 -1.43 -1.10 -0.62
N VAL A 15 -1.31 -0.23 -1.62
CA VAL A 15 -1.64 -0.52 -3.01
C VAL A 15 -0.42 -0.22 -3.87
N THR A 16 0.13 -1.25 -4.50
CA THR A 16 1.23 -1.13 -5.45
C THR A 16 0.67 -1.19 -6.86
N VAL A 17 0.73 -0.07 -7.58
CA VAL A 17 0.15 0.07 -8.92
C VAL A 17 1.25 0.03 -9.98
N ASN A 18 1.09 -0.79 -11.00
CA ASN A 18 1.85 -0.68 -12.23
C ASN A 18 1.31 0.49 -13.05
N THR A 19 2.11 1.54 -13.24
CA THR A 19 1.63 2.78 -13.88
C THR A 19 1.45 2.68 -15.39
N ASP A 20 2.03 1.66 -16.04
CA ASP A 20 1.90 1.47 -17.49
C ASP A 20 0.54 0.91 -17.88
N ASN A 21 0.00 -0.02 -17.07
CA ASN A 21 -1.23 -0.75 -17.40
C ASN A 21 -2.38 -0.54 -16.38
N GLY A 22 -2.09 0.03 -15.21
CA GLY A 22 -3.08 0.27 -14.15
C GLY A 22 -3.49 -0.97 -13.36
N GLU A 23 -2.82 -2.12 -13.57
CA GLU A 23 -2.95 -3.28 -12.68
C GLU A 23 -2.26 -3.00 -11.34
N PHE A 24 -2.71 -3.67 -10.27
CA PHE A 24 -2.18 -3.44 -8.94
C PHE A 24 -2.21 -4.70 -8.08
N GLU A 25 -1.40 -4.64 -7.03
CA GLU A 25 -1.45 -5.52 -5.87
C GLU A 25 -1.90 -4.72 -4.62
N ILE A 26 -2.60 -5.39 -3.70
CA ILE A 26 -3.05 -4.81 -2.44
C ILE A 26 -2.66 -5.73 -1.28
N ASP A 27 -2.12 -5.16 -0.20
CA ASP A 27 -1.74 -5.87 1.01
C ASP A 27 -1.79 -4.95 2.23
N ASP A 28 -1.80 -5.54 3.42
CA ASP A 28 -1.66 -4.81 4.69
C ASP A 28 -0.19 -4.51 5.00
N ASP A 29 0.74 -5.27 4.40
CA ASP A 29 2.20 -5.11 4.43
C ASP A 29 2.72 -4.59 3.09
N ASP A 30 3.37 -3.44 3.12
CA ASP A 30 3.88 -2.74 1.94
C ASP A 30 4.93 -3.52 1.16
N LEU A 31 5.84 -4.20 1.86
CA LEU A 31 6.94 -4.95 1.28
C LEU A 31 6.41 -6.24 0.64
N ALA A 32 5.56 -6.98 1.34
CA ALA A 32 4.94 -8.18 0.80
C ALA A 32 4.13 -7.89 -0.47
N GLY A 33 3.35 -6.81 -0.47
CA GLY A 33 2.61 -6.36 -1.65
C GLY A 33 3.53 -5.95 -2.81
N SER A 34 4.62 -5.23 -2.51
CA SER A 34 5.58 -4.79 -3.52
C SER A 34 6.37 -5.94 -4.15
N LEU A 35 6.76 -6.94 -3.37
CA LEU A 35 7.44 -8.13 -3.87
C LEU A 35 6.55 -8.94 -4.81
N ARG A 36 5.27 -9.14 -4.45
CA ARG A 36 4.31 -9.80 -5.35
C ARG A 36 4.07 -9.01 -6.62
N ALA A 37 4.02 -7.68 -6.55
CA ALA A 37 3.89 -6.83 -7.72
C ALA A 37 5.10 -6.94 -8.65
N GLN A 38 6.33 -6.98 -8.11
CA GLN A 38 7.54 -7.20 -8.91
C GLN A 38 7.58 -8.59 -9.54
N GLU A 39 7.17 -9.64 -8.82
CA GLU A 39 7.08 -10.99 -9.37
C GLU A 39 6.05 -11.08 -10.50
N ARG A 40 4.90 -10.42 -10.34
CA ARG A 40 3.80 -10.42 -11.31
C ARG A 40 4.08 -9.56 -12.54
N PHE A 41 4.63 -8.36 -12.35
CA PHE A 41 4.77 -7.35 -13.41
C PHE A 41 6.20 -7.26 -13.99
N GLY A 42 7.19 -7.87 -13.32
CA GLY A 42 8.60 -7.80 -13.67
C GLY A 42 9.37 -6.75 -12.84
N MET A 43 10.68 -6.96 -12.71
CA MET A 43 11.58 -6.13 -11.90
C MET A 43 11.73 -4.70 -12.43
N ASP A 44 11.58 -4.51 -13.74
CA ASP A 44 11.69 -3.20 -14.40
C ASP A 44 10.33 -2.50 -14.55
N ALA A 45 9.25 -3.07 -14.01
CA ALA A 45 7.93 -2.46 -14.09
C ALA A 45 7.90 -1.14 -13.31
N PRO A 46 7.27 -0.08 -13.85
CA PRO A 46 7.14 1.19 -13.13
C PRO A 46 6.05 1.07 -12.07
N LEU A 47 6.46 0.66 -10.87
CA LEU A 47 5.57 0.48 -9.73
C LEU A 47 5.49 1.75 -8.88
N PHE A 48 4.28 2.12 -8.48
CA PHE A 48 4.01 3.22 -7.56
C PHE A 48 3.19 2.74 -6.36
N LEU A 49 3.70 3.01 -5.16
CA LEU A 49 3.08 2.61 -3.90
C LEU A 49 2.26 3.76 -3.30
N ILE A 50 1.02 3.48 -2.91
CA ILE A 50 0.15 4.38 -2.16
C ILE A 50 -0.53 3.66 -1.01
N ARG A 51 -1.07 4.43 -0.05
CA ARG A 51 -1.95 3.91 1.01
C ARG A 51 -3.37 4.38 0.77
N ALA A 52 -4.29 3.43 0.61
CA ALA A 52 -5.67 3.71 0.19
C ALA A 52 -6.38 4.65 1.16
N GLY A 53 -6.87 5.79 0.67
CA GLY A 53 -7.56 6.80 1.47
C GLY A 53 -6.64 7.76 2.25
N PHE A 54 -5.32 7.73 2.01
CA PHE A 54 -4.33 8.64 2.62
C PHE A 54 -3.55 9.42 1.55
N ARG A 55 -3.04 10.61 1.90
CA ARG A 55 -2.29 11.48 0.96
C ARG A 55 -0.84 11.03 0.74
N ALA A 56 -0.32 10.17 1.61
CA ALA A 56 1.02 9.61 1.56
C ALA A 56 0.97 8.16 2.05
N ALA A 57 1.88 7.32 1.55
CA ALA A 57 2.00 5.93 2.00
C ALA A 57 2.48 5.85 3.46
N TYR A 58 3.34 6.78 3.87
CA TYR A 58 3.91 6.86 5.20
C TYR A 58 3.83 8.29 5.75
N SER A 59 3.83 8.41 7.07
CA SER A 59 4.09 9.66 7.80
C SER A 59 5.46 9.59 8.45
N MET A 60 6.20 10.70 8.44
CA MET A 60 7.43 10.80 9.23
C MET A 60 7.07 11.14 10.68
N GLY A 61 7.44 10.27 11.61
CA GLY A 61 7.24 10.46 13.05
C GLY A 61 7.34 9.13 13.79
N VAL A 62 7.96 9.13 14.97
CA VAL A 62 7.94 7.97 15.87
C VAL A 62 6.58 7.98 16.56
N SER A 63 5.68 7.09 16.19
CA SER A 63 4.64 6.66 17.12
C SER A 63 5.28 5.59 17.99
N ASP A 64 5.53 5.91 19.27
CA ASP A 64 5.74 4.88 20.29
C ASP A 64 4.44 4.07 20.37
N GLU A 65 4.34 3.04 19.53
CA GLU A 65 3.25 2.07 19.54
C GLU A 65 3.38 1.09 20.72
N ASP A 66 4.17 1.45 21.73
CA ASP A 66 4.27 0.75 23.02
C ASP A 66 3.50 1.47 24.15
N SER A 67 2.91 2.64 23.88
CA SER A 67 2.12 3.39 24.88
C SER A 67 0.65 2.93 25.01
N ARG A 68 0.25 1.86 24.31
CA ARG A 68 -1.10 1.27 24.39
C ARG A 68 -1.20 0.02 25.29
N LEU A 69 -0.10 -0.44 25.88
CA LEU A 69 -0.08 -1.62 26.77
C LEU A 69 0.01 -1.26 28.27
N GLU A 70 0.15 0.01 28.64
CA GLU A 70 0.26 0.44 30.04
C GLU A 70 -1.00 1.18 30.54
N ASN A 71 -2.13 0.48 30.57
CA ASN A 71 -3.26 0.83 31.42
C ASN A 71 -3.90 -0.45 31.99
N TRP A 72 -3.23 -1.01 33.00
CA TRP A 72 -3.80 -1.87 34.04
C TRP A 72 -3.24 -1.43 35.39
#